data_AF-A0A4S2RXY6-F1
#
_entry.id   AF-A0A4S2RXY6-F1
#
_cell.length_a   1.000
_cell.length_b   1.000
_cell.length_c   1.000
_cell.angle_alpha   90.00
_cell.angle_beta   90.00
_cell.angle_gamma   90.00
#
_symmetry.space_group_name_H-M   'P 1'
#
loop_
_entity.id
_entity.type
_entity.pdbx_description
1 polymer ?
#
loop_
_entity_poly.entity_id
_entity_poly.type
_entity_poly.pdbx_seq_one_letter_code
_entity_poly.pdbx_strand_id
1 'polypeptide(L)'
;MLRAALAEVVGAQPDLALAGSAANADEAIRLATAQRPHVVVLDVRFPGGGPYTAEQILRAVPGVRILAFSAYGDQGPRTEMAAVGVAGYLVKGITNARLLAEVRALGAEALKETPSVAEGGADA
;
A
#
# COMPACT_ATOMS: atom_id res chain seq x y z
N MET A 1 -12.04 11.10 -9.20
CA MET A 1 -12.19 11.99 -8.02
C MET A 1 -11.44 11.48 -6.80
N LEU A 2 -11.63 10.21 -6.37
CA LEU A 2 -10.96 9.68 -5.17
C LEU A 2 -9.41 9.77 -5.20
N ARG A 3 -8.77 9.42 -6.33
CA ARG A 3 -7.30 9.47 -6.47
C ARG A 3 -6.71 10.86 -6.19
N ALA A 4 -7.34 11.92 -6.74
CA ALA A 4 -6.88 13.29 -6.54
C ALA A 4 -7.03 13.73 -5.08
N ALA A 5 -8.16 13.39 -4.45
CA ALA A 5 -8.39 13.68 -3.04
C ALA A 5 -7.37 12.99 -2.12
N LEU A 6 -7.04 11.72 -2.38
CA LEU A 6 -6.00 11.00 -1.63
C LEU A 6 -4.62 11.61 -1.84
N ALA A 7 -4.28 11.98 -3.08
CA ALA A 7 -3.01 12.63 -3.40
C ALA A 7 -2.86 13.97 -2.66
N GLU A 8 -3.92 14.78 -2.60
CA GLU A 8 -3.95 16.05 -1.87
C GLU A 8 -3.78 15.84 -0.36
N VAL A 9 -4.55 14.91 0.23
CA VAL A 9 -4.50 14.61 1.65
C VAL A 9 -3.10 14.14 2.08
N VAL A 10 -2.47 13.27 1.27
CA VAL A 10 -1.10 12.78 1.53
C VAL A 10 -0.09 13.90 1.29
N GLY A 11 -0.20 14.66 0.21
CA GLY A 11 0.71 15.76 -0.13
C GLY A 11 0.69 16.91 0.88
N ALA A 12 -0.39 17.05 1.64
CA ALA A 12 -0.49 18.01 2.75
C ALA A 12 0.22 17.56 4.04
N GLN A 13 0.72 16.31 4.10
CA GLN A 13 1.42 15.80 5.29
C GLN A 13 2.93 16.00 5.13
N PRO A 14 3.61 16.70 6.05
CA PRO A 14 5.06 16.94 5.96
C PRO A 14 5.90 15.66 6.17
N ASP A 15 5.32 14.63 6.79
CA ASP A 15 5.98 13.36 7.09
C ASP A 15 5.70 12.25 6.07
N LEU A 16 4.87 12.51 5.05
CA LEU A 16 4.57 11.55 3.99
C LEU A 16 4.93 12.13 2.63
N ALA A 17 5.37 11.26 1.72
CA ALA A 17 5.63 11.60 0.33
C ALA A 17 4.75 10.73 -0.58
N LEU A 18 4.06 11.36 -1.53
CA LEU A 18 3.31 10.63 -2.55
C LEU A 18 4.28 10.06 -3.60
N ALA A 19 4.57 8.76 -3.50
CA ALA A 19 5.46 8.07 -4.44
C ALA A 19 4.89 7.98 -5.87
N GLY A 20 3.56 7.94 -6.00
CA GLY A 20 2.89 7.89 -7.29
C GLY A 20 1.40 7.58 -7.16
N SER A 21 0.68 7.66 -8.27
CA SER A 21 -0.73 7.29 -8.35
C SER A 21 -1.02 6.61 -9.68
N ALA A 22 -1.81 5.55 -9.66
CA ALA A 22 -2.12 4.74 -10.85
C ALA A 22 -3.62 4.71 -11.17
N ALA A 23 -3.95 4.43 -12.43
CA ALA A 23 -5.32 4.25 -12.90
C ALA A 23 -5.69 2.78 -13.16
N ASN A 24 -4.70 1.90 -13.27
CA ASN A 24 -4.87 0.48 -13.59
C ASN A 24 -3.73 -0.37 -13.00
N ALA A 25 -3.92 -1.69 -13.02
CA ALA A 25 -2.97 -2.68 -12.49
C ALA A 25 -1.55 -2.52 -13.05
N ASP A 26 -1.38 -2.44 -14.36
CA ASP A 26 -0.06 -2.37 -15.01
C ASP A 26 0.72 -1.13 -14.59
N GLU A 27 0.05 0.02 -14.56
CA GLU A 27 0.64 1.27 -14.08
C GLU A 27 0.98 1.20 -12.59
N ALA A 28 0.11 0.61 -11.77
CA ALA A 28 0.34 0.47 -10.33
C ALA A 28 1.57 -0.41 -10.05
N ILE A 29 1.69 -1.55 -10.73
CA ILE A 29 2.81 -2.47 -10.61
C ILE A 29 4.10 -1.77 -11.05
N ARG A 30 4.10 -1.15 -12.24
CA ARG A 30 5.26 -0.42 -12.77
C ARG A 30 5.72 0.69 -11.82
N LEU A 31 4.79 1.50 -11.31
CA LEU A 31 5.11 2.59 -10.38
C LEU A 31 5.61 2.05 -9.03
N ALA A 32 4.98 1.01 -8.48
CA ALA A 32 5.42 0.42 -7.22
C ALA A 32 6.84 -0.16 -7.35
N THR A 33 7.15 -0.86 -8.43
CA THR A 33 8.49 -1.38 -8.67
C THR A 33 9.54 -0.27 -8.81
N ALA A 34 9.21 0.79 -9.56
CA ALA A 34 10.14 1.90 -9.79
C ALA A 34 10.36 2.77 -8.54
N GLN A 35 9.30 3.04 -7.78
CA GLN A 35 9.32 3.99 -6.67
C GLN A 35 9.52 3.33 -5.30
N ARG A 36 9.38 2.00 -5.23
CA ARG A 36 9.56 1.18 -4.00
C ARG A 36 8.86 1.81 -2.78
N PRO A 37 7.54 2.11 -2.85
CA PRO A 37 6.85 2.75 -1.75
C PRO A 37 6.81 1.84 -0.52
N HIS A 38 6.78 2.43 0.67
CA HIS A 38 6.58 1.69 1.91
C HIS A 38 5.14 1.19 2.05
N VAL A 39 4.17 2.00 1.60
CA VAL A 39 2.75 1.71 1.70
C VAL A 39 2.05 1.98 0.37
N VAL A 40 1.17 1.07 -0.04
CA VAL A 40 0.25 1.24 -1.16
C VAL A 40 -1.18 1.23 -0.64
N VAL A 41 -1.93 2.29 -0.92
CA VAL A 41 -3.38 2.30 -0.70
C VAL A 41 -4.06 1.84 -1.99
N LEU A 42 -4.73 0.69 -1.93
CA LEU A 42 -5.29 0.02 -3.11
C LEU A 42 -6.81 -0.11 -3.00
N ASP A 43 -7.53 0.37 -4.02
CA ASP A 43 -8.96 0.13 -4.12
C ASP A 43 -9.25 -1.37 -4.30
N VAL A 44 -10.25 -1.92 -3.62
CA VAL A 44 -10.59 -3.34 -3.82
C VAL A 44 -11.21 -3.58 -5.20
N ARG A 45 -11.94 -2.58 -5.74
CA ARG A 45 -12.50 -2.60 -7.10
C ARG A 45 -11.58 -1.89 -8.09
N PHE A 46 -10.26 -2.05 -7.93
CA PHE A 46 -9.28 -1.44 -8.82
C PHE A 46 -9.39 -2.04 -10.24
N PRO A 47 -9.31 -1.23 -11.31
CA PRO A 47 -9.32 -1.73 -12.68
C PRO A 47 -8.18 -2.74 -12.92
N GLY A 48 -8.52 -3.93 -13.41
CA GLY A 48 -7.60 -5.07 -13.53
C GLY A 48 -7.59 -6.02 -12.32
N GLY A 49 -8.35 -5.70 -11.27
CA GLY A 49 -8.55 -6.55 -10.09
C GLY A 49 -7.67 -6.13 -8.91
N GLY A 50 -8.31 -5.80 -7.77
CA GLY A 50 -7.62 -5.48 -6.52
C GLY A 50 -6.71 -6.62 -6.02
N PRO A 51 -7.22 -7.85 -5.86
CA PRO A 51 -6.40 -8.99 -5.43
C PRO A 51 -5.21 -9.27 -6.36
N TYR A 52 -5.44 -9.29 -7.67
CA TYR A 52 -4.37 -9.46 -8.67
C TYR A 52 -3.30 -8.39 -8.54
N THR A 53 -3.70 -7.11 -8.50
CA THR A 53 -2.76 -5.99 -8.39
C THR A 53 -1.96 -6.06 -7.08
N ALA A 54 -2.61 -6.41 -5.96
CA ALA A 54 -1.95 -6.57 -4.67
C ALA A 54 -0.88 -7.67 -4.72
N GLU A 55 -1.22 -8.83 -5.28
CA GLU A 55 -0.31 -9.97 -5.37
C GLU A 55 0.94 -9.63 -6.19
N GLN A 56 0.75 -8.99 -7.35
CA GLN A 56 1.87 -8.62 -8.22
C GLN A 56 2.78 -7.59 -7.55
N ILE A 57 2.21 -6.59 -6.86
CA ILE A 57 3.00 -5.57 -6.13
C ILE A 57 3.78 -6.20 -4.98
N LEU A 58 3.14 -7.05 -4.15
CA LEU A 58 3.81 -7.73 -3.03
C LEU A 58 4.98 -8.60 -3.53
N ARG A 59 4.79 -9.28 -4.67
CA ARG A 59 5.84 -10.10 -5.29
C ARG A 59 7.00 -9.25 -5.84
N ALA A 60 6.70 -8.11 -6.46
CA ALA A 60 7.71 -7.26 -7.10
C ALA A 60 8.45 -6.33 -6.13
N VAL A 61 7.84 -5.99 -4.99
CA VAL A 61 8.38 -5.06 -3.99
C VAL A 61 8.37 -5.71 -2.61
N PRO A 62 9.38 -6.53 -2.28
CA PRO A 62 9.50 -7.11 -0.95
C PRO A 62 9.51 -6.03 0.13
N GLY A 63 8.70 -6.22 1.18
CA GLY A 63 8.57 -5.28 2.31
C GLY A 63 7.50 -4.20 2.17
N VAL A 64 6.87 -4.05 0.99
CA VAL A 64 5.73 -3.11 0.83
C VAL A 64 4.54 -3.55 1.67
N ARG A 65 3.83 -2.59 2.27
CA ARG A 65 2.55 -2.82 2.93
C ARG A 65 1.39 -2.35 2.07
N ILE A 66 0.41 -3.22 1.85
CA ILE A 66 -0.79 -2.85 1.11
C ILE A 66 -1.95 -2.63 2.09
N LEU A 67 -2.56 -1.45 1.99
CA LEU A 67 -3.80 -1.08 2.65
C LEU A 67 -4.95 -1.16 1.65
N ALA A 68 -5.79 -2.18 1.78
CA ALA A 68 -6.99 -2.31 0.97
C ALA A 68 -8.03 -1.24 1.36
N PHE A 69 -8.63 -0.57 0.38
CA PHE A 69 -9.61 0.49 0.59
C PHE A 69 -10.89 0.23 -0.21
N SER A 70 -11.96 -0.17 0.47
CA SER A 70 -13.18 -0.66 -0.18
C SER A 70 -14.36 0.25 0.03
N ALA A 71 -15.29 0.30 -0.92
CA ALA A 71 -16.57 0.98 -0.72
C ALA A 71 -17.46 0.30 0.34
N TYR A 72 -17.27 -1.00 0.57
CA TYR A 72 -18.12 -1.79 1.44
C TYR A 72 -17.30 -2.64 2.42
N GLY A 73 -17.89 -2.89 3.59
CA GLY A 73 -17.34 -3.76 4.62
C GLY A 73 -17.63 -5.25 4.41
N ASP A 74 -18.13 -5.63 3.23
CA ASP A 74 -18.55 -7.00 2.92
C ASP A 74 -17.42 -8.00 3.15
N GLN A 75 -17.76 -9.16 3.71
CA GLN A 75 -16.77 -10.16 4.14
C GLN A 75 -16.04 -10.82 2.97
N GLY A 76 -16.70 -11.01 1.82
CA GLY A 76 -16.09 -11.65 0.64
C GLY A 76 -14.83 -10.93 0.15
N PRO A 77 -14.92 -9.65 -0.28
CA PRO A 77 -13.76 -8.90 -0.74
C PRO A 77 -12.68 -8.72 0.33
N ARG A 78 -13.07 -8.64 1.62
CA ARG A 78 -12.11 -8.61 2.72
C ARG A 78 -11.29 -9.90 2.79
N THR A 79 -11.95 -11.06 2.73
CA THR A 79 -11.31 -12.37 2.77
C THR A 79 -10.39 -12.58 1.56
N GLU A 80 -10.82 -12.18 0.36
CA GLU A 80 -9.99 -12.25 -0.85
C GLU A 80 -8.72 -11.41 -0.73
N MET A 81 -8.84 -10.16 -0.30
CA MET A 81 -7.66 -9.29 -0.12
C MET A 81 -6.73 -9.80 0.98
N ALA A 82 -7.30 -10.31 2.08
CA ALA A 82 -6.52 -10.91 3.17
C ALA A 82 -5.74 -12.15 2.70
N ALA A 83 -6.35 -12.99 1.86
CA ALA A 83 -5.68 -14.17 1.30
C ALA A 83 -4.46 -13.84 0.43
N VAL A 84 -4.44 -12.65 -0.18
CA VAL A 84 -3.29 -12.14 -0.95
C VAL A 84 -2.17 -11.61 -0.04
N GLY A 85 -2.46 -11.33 1.23
CA GLY A 85 -1.48 -10.83 2.20
C GLY A 85 -1.44 -9.31 2.32
N VAL A 86 -2.56 -8.61 2.06
CA VAL A 86 -2.63 -7.18 2.39
C VAL A 86 -2.52 -6.98 3.90
N ALA A 87 -1.84 -5.91 4.31
CA ALA A 87 -1.53 -5.64 5.71
C ALA A 87 -2.69 -4.97 6.47
N GLY A 88 -3.63 -4.35 5.75
CA GLY A 88 -4.79 -3.71 6.37
C GLY A 88 -5.97 -3.59 5.40
N TYR A 89 -7.15 -3.32 5.97
CA TYR A 89 -8.38 -3.10 5.19
C TYR A 89 -9.24 -2.01 5.85
N LEU A 90 -9.52 -0.95 5.09
CA LEU A 90 -10.38 0.15 5.47
C LEU A 90 -11.59 0.27 4.54
N VAL A 91 -12.71 0.70 5.12
CA VAL A 91 -13.93 1.01 4.37
C VAL A 91 -13.95 2.51 4.07
N LYS A 92 -14.33 2.90 2.85
CA LYS A 92 -14.52 4.29 2.44
C LYS A 92 -15.59 4.96 3.30
N GLY A 93 -15.44 6.26 3.54
CA GLY A 93 -16.27 7.00 4.48
C GLY A 93 -15.61 7.20 5.86
N ILE A 94 -14.43 6.61 6.09
CA ILE A 94 -13.56 7.00 7.20
C ILE A 94 -13.03 8.43 7.02
N THR A 95 -12.59 9.02 8.13
CA THR A 95 -11.92 10.32 8.11
C THR A 95 -10.52 10.23 7.50
N ASN A 96 -10.04 11.32 6.91
CA ASN A 96 -8.67 11.45 6.44
C ASN A 96 -7.66 11.16 7.57
N ALA A 97 -7.97 11.61 8.79
CA ALA A 97 -7.13 11.35 9.97
C ALA A 97 -6.97 9.84 10.25
N ARG A 98 -8.05 9.05 10.13
CA ARG A 98 -7.99 7.60 10.32
C ARG A 98 -7.19 6.92 9.20
N LEU A 99 -7.40 7.33 7.95
CA LEU A 99 -6.63 6.81 6.82
C LEU A 99 -5.13 7.08 7.01
N LEU A 100 -4.78 8.32 7.32
CA LEU A 100 -3.38 8.73 7.52
C LEU A 100 -2.74 8.03 8.72
N ALA A 101 -3.49 7.81 9.81
CA ALA A 101 -3.00 7.03 10.95
C ALA A 101 -2.66 5.59 10.55
N GLU A 102 -3.50 4.95 9.73
CA GLU A 102 -3.24 3.60 9.23
C GLU A 102 -2.02 3.55 8.30
N VAL A 103 -1.91 4.52 7.38
CA VAL A 103 -0.75 4.64 6.48
C VAL A 103 0.55 4.80 7.28
N ARG A 104 0.55 5.61 8.34
CA ARG A 104 1.71 5.78 9.22
C ARG A 104 2.08 4.50 9.98
N ALA A 105 1.08 3.80 10.52
CA ALA A 105 1.30 2.54 11.22
C ALA A 105 1.97 1.50 10.31
N LEU A 106 1.40 1.30 9.11
CA LEU A 106 1.96 0.38 8.12
C LEU A 106 3.33 0.82 7.59
N GLY A 107 3.55 2.13 7.41
CA GLY A 107 4.84 2.66 7.00
C GLY A 107 5.93 2.40 8.04
N ALA A 108 5.60 2.56 9.33
CA ALA A 108 6.52 2.25 10.42
C ALA A 108 6.85 0.74 10.50
N GLU A 109 5.90 -0.14 10.17
CA GLU A 109 6.16 -1.58 10.05
C GLU A 109 7.09 -1.90 8.88
N ALA A 110 6.84 -1.33 7.69
CA ALA A 110 7.66 -1.52 6.51
C ALA A 110 9.13 -1.14 6.77
N LEU A 111 9.35 -0.04 7.49
CA LEU A 111 10.68 0.45 7.84
C LEU A 111 11.40 -0.43 8.87
N LYS A 112 10.68 -1.14 9.73
CA LYS A 112 11.25 -2.09 10.70
C LYS A 112 11.66 -3.41 10.05
N GLU A 113 10.96 -3.81 9.00
CA GLU A 113 11.22 -5.06 8.27
C GLU A 113 12.29 -4.95 7.19
N THR A 114 12.80 -3.74 6.91
CA THR A 114 13.99 -3.60 6.07
C THR A 114 15.14 -4.27 6.82
N PRO A 115 15.72 -5.38 6.32
CA PRO A 115 16.80 -6.04 7.02
C PRO A 115 17.92 -5.03 7.15
N SER A 116 18.28 -4.71 8.40
CA SER A 116 19.57 -4.12 8.70
C SER A 116 20.61 -4.95 7.96
N VAL A 117 21.33 -4.35 7.02
CA VAL A 117 22.49 -4.99 6.42
C VAL A 117 23.44 -5.26 7.59
N ALA A 118 23.45 -6.50 8.08
CA ALA A 118 24.45 -6.95 9.02
C ALA A 118 25.79 -6.73 8.33
N GLU A 119 26.57 -5.81 8.87
CA GLU A 119 27.91 -5.50 8.42
C GLU A 119 28.73 -6.79 8.31
N GLY A 120 29.46 -6.90 7.21
CA GLY A 120 30.24 -8.07 6.86
C GLY A 120 31.22 -8.46 7.96
N GLY A 121 31.07 -9.70 8.46
CA GLY A 121 32.16 -10.42 9.09
C GLY A 121 33.07 -10.99 8.00
N ALA A 122 34.05 -10.20 7.57
CA ALA A 122 35.27 -10.75 7.00
C ALA A 122 36.11 -11.30 8.15
N ASP A 123 36.27 -12.61 8.22
CA ASP A 123 37.49 -13.25 8.70
C ASP A 123 37.50 -14.70 8.23
N ALA A 124 38.37 -14.96 7.25
CA ALA A 124 38.84 -16.27 6.84
C ALA A 124 40.35 -16.18 6.64
#